data_AF-A0A944NTP2-F1
#
_entry.id   AF-A0A944NTP2-F1
#
_cell.length_a   1.000
_cell.length_b   1.000
_cell.length_c   1.000
_cell.angle_alpha   90.00
_cell.angle_beta   90.00
_cell.angle_gamma   90.00
#
_symmetry.space_group_name_H-M   'P 1'
#
loop_
_entity.id
_entity.type
_entity.pdbx_description
1 polymer ?
#
loop_
_entity_poly.entity_id
_entity_poly.type
_entity_poly.pdbx_seq_one_letter_code
_entity_poly.pdbx_strand_id
1 'polypeptide(L)' 'MGAVVTLLSPDQQRHQALWRRVSSARAAFTINPTQATAKAAVDALRGFVEVFVDDPAVAAILCERFEAYMAGFREGSAA' A
#
# COMPACT_ATOMS: atom_id res chain seq x y z
N MET A 1 -19.60 -27.50 16.31
CA MET A 1 -19.35 -26.42 15.33
C MET A 1 -19.06 -25.15 16.13
N GLY A 2 -17.83 -25.03 16.67
CA GLY A 2 -17.39 -23.89 17.48
C GLY A 2 -16.34 -23.11 16.72
N ALA A 3 -16.49 -21.79 16.61
CA ALA A 3 -15.58 -20.94 15.87
C ALA A 3 -14.23 -20.85 16.58
N VAL A 4 -13.17 -21.37 15.96
CA VAL A 4 -11.79 -21.06 16.35
C VAL A 4 -11.54 -19.63 15.91
N VAL A 5 -11.71 -18.67 16.82
CA VAL A 5 -11.16 -17.32 16.65
C VAL A 5 -9.67 -17.46 16.92
N THR A 6 -8.88 -17.63 15.86
CA THR A 6 -7.43 -17.55 15.96
C THR A 6 -7.09 -16.11 16.36
N LEU A 7 -6.82 -15.88 17.65
CA LEU A 7 -6.39 -14.58 18.14
C LEU A 7 -4.99 -14.33 17.58
N LEU A 8 -4.93 -13.48 16.56
CA LEU A 8 -3.67 -12.96 16.03
C LEU A 8 -2.92 -12.24 17.14
N SER A 9 -1.60 -12.40 17.20
CA SER A 9 -0.78 -11.57 18.09
C SER A 9 -0.99 -10.09 17.75
N PRO A 10 -0.85 -9.16 18.71
CA PRO A 10 -1.05 -7.73 18.45
C PRO A 10 -0.26 -7.20 17.25
N ASP A 11 0.96 -7.71 17.03
CA ASP A 11 1.79 -7.39 15.86
C ASP A 11 1.21 -7.95 14.55
N GLN A 12 0.67 -9.17 14.55
CA GLN A 12 -0.05 -9.71 13.40
C GLN A 12 -1.33 -8.92 13.09
N GLN A 13 -2.03 -8.40 14.10
CA GLN A 13 -3.20 -7.54 13.91
C GLN A 13 -2.80 -6.18 13.28
N ARG A 14 -1.72 -5.56 13.77
CA ARG A 14 -1.16 -4.32 13.17
C ARG A 14 -0.73 -4.56 11.73
N HIS A 15 -0.01 -5.64 11.47
CA HIS A 15 0.41 -6.03 10.13
C HIS A 15 -0.79 -6.23 9.19
N GLN A 16 -1.81 -6.98 9.63
CA GLN A 16 -3.01 -7.20 8.83
C GLN A 16 -3.80 -5.91 8.59
N ALA A 17 -3.84 -4.99 9.56
CA ALA A 17 -4.50 -3.70 9.40
C ALA A 17 -3.76 -2.79 8.40
N LEU A 18 -2.43 -2.72 8.47
CA LEU A 18 -1.61 -1.97 7.52
C LEU A 18 -1.73 -2.56 6.10
N TRP A 19 -1.65 -3.89 5.97
CA TRP A 19 -1.82 -4.57 4.69
C TRP A 19 -3.20 -4.32 4.05
N ARG A 20 -4.27 -4.31 4.87
CA ARG A 20 -5.62 -3.97 4.40
C ARG A 20 -5.70 -2.54 3.85
N ARG A 21 -5.03 -1.56 4.48
CA ARG A 21 -4.99 -0.18 3.99
C ARG A 21 -4.29 -0.07 2.64
N VAL A 22 -3.12 -0.70 2.49
CA VAL A 22 -2.39 -0.75 1.21
C VAL A 22 -3.25 -1.39 0.12
N SER A 23 -3.84 -2.55 0.41
CA SER A 23 -4.68 -3.28 -0.54
C SER A 23 -5.88 -2.47 -1.00
N SER A 24 -6.55 -1.78 -0.06
CA SER A 24 -7.70 -0.91 -0.35
C SER A 24 -7.31 0.30 -1.21
N ALA A 25 -6.22 0.99 -0.85
CA ALA A 25 -5.75 2.15 -1.61
C ALA A 25 -5.30 1.77 -3.03
N ARG A 26 -4.63 0.62 -3.19
CA ARG A 26 -4.29 0.06 -4.50
C ARG A 26 -5.54 -0.26 -5.33
N ALA A 27 -6.57 -0.86 -4.72
CA ALA A 27 -7.82 -1.15 -5.40
C ALA A 27 -8.52 0.15 -5.86
N ALA A 28 -8.54 1.18 -5.02
CA ALA A 28 -9.09 2.48 -5.37
C ALA A 28 -8.35 3.13 -6.55
N PHE A 29 -7.01 3.05 -6.60
CA PHE A 29 -6.22 3.50 -7.75
C PHE A 29 -6.53 2.70 -9.02
N THR A 30 -6.67 1.37 -8.90
CA THR A 30 -6.97 0.49 -10.04
C THR A 30 -8.33 0.81 -10.67
N ILE A 31 -9.32 1.15 -9.83
CA ILE A 31 -10.69 1.49 -10.27
C ILE A 31 -10.74 2.92 -10.85
N ASN A 32 -10.06 3.87 -10.22
CA ASN A 32 -10.06 5.27 -10.62
C ASN A 32 -8.63 5.84 -10.52
N PRO A 33 -7.82 5.75 -11.58
CA PRO A 33 -6.40 6.12 -11.55
C PRO A 33 -6.24 7.64 -11.63
N THR A 34 -6.47 8.30 -10.50
CA THR A 34 -6.31 9.75 -10.34
C THR A 34 -5.08 10.05 -9.50
N GLN A 35 -4.59 11.28 -9.57
CA GLN A 35 -3.50 11.72 -8.70
C GLN A 35 -3.85 11.56 -7.20
N ALA A 36 -5.13 11.73 -6.83
CA ALA A 36 -5.59 11.57 -5.45
C ALA A 36 -5.52 10.12 -4.97
N THR A 37 -5.98 9.16 -5.77
CA THR A 37 -5.92 7.73 -5.43
C THR A 37 -4.48 7.19 -5.53
N ALA A 38 -3.68 7.73 -6.45
CA ALA A 38 -2.25 7.45 -6.51
C ALA A 38 -1.55 7.90 -5.22
N LYS A 39 -1.74 9.16 -4.80
CA LYS A 39 -1.17 9.66 -3.55
C LYS A 39 -1.59 8.80 -2.35
N ALA A 40 -2.87 8.45 -2.25
CA ALA A 40 -3.37 7.60 -1.17
C ALA A 40 -2.72 6.21 -1.13
N ALA A 41 -2.44 5.61 -2.30
CA ALA A 41 -1.78 4.30 -2.36
C ALA A 41 -0.28 4.37 -2.07
N VAL A 42 0.41 5.45 -2.48
CA VAL A 42 1.81 5.70 -2.08
C VAL A 42 1.92 5.92 -0.57
N ASP A 43 1.07 6.77 0.01
CA ASP A 43 1.08 7.07 1.44
C ASP A 43 0.80 5.80 2.28
N ALA A 44 -0.14 4.96 1.83
CA ALA A 44 -0.42 3.68 2.48
C ALA A 44 0.75 2.70 2.37
N LEU A 45 1.39 2.61 1.20
CA LEU A 45 2.55 1.75 0.98
C LEU A 45 3.74 2.22 1.84
N ARG A 46 4.01 3.52 1.90
CA ARG A 46 5.07 4.09 2.73
C ARG A 46 4.90 3.73 4.20
N GLY A 47 3.70 3.92 4.76
CA GLY A 47 3.42 3.54 6.15
C GLY A 47 3.48 2.04 6.43
N PHE A 48 3.31 1.19 5.42
CA PHE A 48 3.56 -0.25 5.56
C PHE A 48 5.07 -0.53 5.53
N VAL A 49 5.77 0.01 4.55
CA VAL A 49 7.19 -0.22 4.32
C VAL A 49 8.04 0.32 5.49
N GLU A 50 7.74 1.50 6.03
CA GLU A 50 8.44 2.06 7.21
C GLU A 50 8.31 1.18 8.47
N VAL A 51 7.26 0.36 8.56
CA VAL A 51 7.03 -0.52 9.72
C VAL A 51 7.72 -1.87 9.55
N PHE A 52 7.92 -2.34 8.31
CA PHE A 52 8.39 -3.70 8.03
C PHE A 52 9.75 -3.77 7.31
N VAL A 53 10.24 -2.66 6.78
CA VAL A 53 11.55 -2.55 6.16
C VAL A 53 12.45 -1.76 7.11
N ASP A 54 13.34 -2.49 7.76
CA ASP A 54 14.30 -1.94 8.73
C ASP A 54 15.31 -0.99 8.05
N ASP A 55 15.53 -1.18 6.74
CA ASP A 55 16.44 -0.36 5.93
C ASP A 55 15.70 0.83 5.28
N PRO A 56 15.98 2.08 5.70
CA PRO A 56 15.30 3.27 5.18
C PRO A 56 15.64 3.55 3.70
N ALA A 57 16.78 3.09 3.19
CA ALA A 57 17.13 3.25 1.78
C ALA A 57 16.32 2.30 0.90
N VAL A 58 16.12 1.05 1.34
CA VAL A 58 15.23 0.10 0.66
C VAL A 58 13.79 0.63 0.68
N ALA A 59 13.36 1.22 1.80
CA ALA A 59 12.03 1.83 1.91
C ALA A 59 11.83 2.98 0.91
N ALA A 60 12.82 3.86 0.79
CA ALA A 60 12.81 4.98 -0.16
C ALA A 60 12.75 4.48 -1.61
N ILE A 61 13.59 3.51 -1.98
CA ILE A 61 13.62 2.95 -3.35
C ILE A 61 12.27 2.32 -3.71
N LEU A 62 11.64 1.58 -2.80
CA LEU A 62 10.32 0.98 -3.05
C LEU A 62 9.24 2.05 -3.26
N CYS A 63 9.26 3.12 -2.47
CA CYS A 63 8.34 4.24 -2.64
C CYS A 63 8.58 4.97 -3.97
N GLU A 64 9.83 5.30 -4.30
CA GLU A 64 10.19 5.96 -5.57
C GLU A 64 9.80 5.12 -6.79
N ARG A 65 10.03 3.80 -6.75
CA ARG A 65 9.65 2.89 -7.84
C ARG A 65 8.14 2.85 -8.02
N PHE A 66 7.39 2.85 -6.92
CA PHE A 66 5.94 2.85 -6.96
C PHE A 66 5.37 4.20 -7.43
N GLU A 67 5.97 5.32 -7.00
CA GLU A 67 5.65 6.67 -7.48
C GLU A 67 5.90 6.79 -8.99
N ALA A 68 7.04 6.31 -9.50
CA ALA A 68 7.34 6.30 -10.93
C ALA A 68 6.38 5.42 -11.73
N TYR A 69 6.05 4.23 -11.21
CA TYR A 69 5.04 3.35 -11.81
C TYR A 69 3.69 4.07 -11.93
N MET A 70 3.25 4.79 -10.89
CA MET A 70 1.97 5.51 -10.92
C MET A 70 2.00 6.81 -11.72
N ALA A 71 3.15 7.49 -11.80
CA ALA A 71 3.35 8.64 -12.70
C ALA A 71 3.19 8.23 -14.17
N GLY A 72 3.64 7.03 -14.54
CA GLY A 72 3.47 6.47 -15.89
C GLY A 72 2.01 6.29 -16.33
N PHE A 73 1.04 6.18 -15.40
CA PHE A 73 -0.39 6.14 -15.75
C PHE A 73 -0.93 7.48 -16.25
N ARG A 74 -0.32 8.61 -15.86
CA ARG A 74 -0.69 9.93 -16.38
C ARG A 74 -0.30 10.11 -17.85
N GLU A 75 0.75 9.42 -18.30
CA GLU A 75 1.18 9.44 -19.71
C GLU A 75 0.36 8.49 -20.61
N GLY A 76 -0.36 7.53 -20.03
CA GLY A 76 -1.19 6.55 -20.77
C GLY A 76 -2.70 6.80 -20.75
N SER A 77 -3.22 7.74 -19.95
CA SER A 77 -4.67 8.03 -19.85
C SER A 77 -5.08 9.20 -20.77
N ALA A 78 -4.80 9.02 -22.06
CA ALA A 78 -5.34 9.83 -23.16
C ALA A 78 -5.48 8.96 -24.43
N ALA A 79 -5.95 7.72 -24.27
CA ALA A 79 -6.41 6.84 -25.33
C ALA A 79 -7.74 6.20 -24.93
#